data_AF-A0A4P1KAP0-F1
#
_entry.id   AF-A0A4P1KAP0-F1
#
_cell.length_a   1.000
_cell.length_b   1.000
_cell.length_c   1.000
_cell.angle_alpha   90.00
_cell.angle_beta   90.00
_cell.angle_gamma   90.00
#
_symmetry.space_group_name_H-M   'P 1'
#
loop_
_entity.id
_entity.type
_entity.pdbx_description
1 polymer ?
#
loop_
_entity_poly.entity_id
_entity_poly.type
_entity_poly.pdbx_seq_one_letter_code
_entity_poly.pdbx_strand_id
1 'polypeptide(L)' 'MSGFIGWPGLTTSPPWRGKLLLNEPLGPYTWFRVGGAADALFIPADADDLADFLKTLPRTCPSP' A
#
# COMPACT_ATOMS: atom_id res chain seq x y z
N MET A 1 -0.32 14.53 -14.30
CA MET A 1 -0.25 13.15 -14.84
C MET A 1 0.83 12.42 -14.03
N SER A 2 0.51 11.98 -12.81
CA SER A 2 1.51 11.34 -11.95
C SER A 2 1.52 9.85 -12.25
N GLY A 3 2.66 9.36 -12.74
CA GLY A 3 2.84 8.03 -13.28
C GLY A 3 2.52 6.94 -12.26
N PHE A 4 1.69 6.01 -12.70
CA PHE A 4 1.57 4.66 -12.17
C PHE A 4 2.96 4.03 -12.23
N ILE A 5 3.73 4.10 -11.14
CA ILE A 5 4.95 3.30 -11.00
C ILE A 5 4.46 1.86 -10.93
N GLY A 6 4.60 1.17 -12.07
CA GLY A 6 4.14 -0.19 -12.26
C GLY A 6 4.91 -1.13 -11.36
N TRP A 7 4.32 -1.46 -10.21
CA TRP A 7 4.66 -2.71 -9.55
C TRP A 7 4.10 -3.84 -10.44
N PRO A 8 4.95 -4.70 -11.04
CA PRO A 8 4.47 -5.77 -11.91
C PRO A 8 3.64 -6.75 -11.06
N GLY A 9 2.31 -6.65 -11.14
CA GLY A 9 1.39 -7.54 -10.44
C GLY A 9 0.12 -6.91 -9.89
N LEU A 10 0.08 -5.59 -9.64
CA LEU A 10 -1.15 -4.91 -9.22
C LEU A 10 -2.03 -4.60 -10.45
N THR A 11 -2.44 -5.64 -11.16
CA THR A 11 -3.34 -5.55 -12.30
C THR A 11 -4.77 -5.67 -11.81
N THR A 12 -5.31 -4.65 -11.15
CA THR A 12 -6.76 -4.46 -11.18
C THR A 12 -7.12 -3.06 -10.74
N SER A 13 -8.02 -2.41 -11.48
CA SER A 13 -8.80 -1.30 -10.94
C SER A 13 -9.43 -1.79 -9.64
N PRO A 14 -9.06 -1.27 -8.47
CA PRO A 14 -9.26 -2.08 -7.29
C PRO A 14 -10.62 -1.88 -6.63
N PRO A 15 -11.24 -2.94 -6.09
CA PRO A 15 -12.47 -2.86 -5.29
C PRO A 15 -12.22 -2.33 -3.87
N TRP A 16 -10.99 -1.93 -3.53
CA TRP A 16 -10.65 -1.40 -2.22
C TRP A 16 -10.87 0.11 -2.12
N ARG A 17 -11.43 0.54 -0.99
CA ARG A 17 -11.82 1.92 -0.65
C ARG A 17 -10.67 2.72 -0.04
N GLY A 18 -9.66 2.03 0.48
CA GLY A 18 -8.48 2.59 1.10
C GLY A 18 -7.61 3.38 0.13
N LYS A 19 -6.57 4.00 0.68
CA LYS A 19 -5.65 4.85 -0.08
C LYS A 19 -4.32 4.15 -0.26
N LEU A 20 -3.83 4.11 -1.49
CA LEU A 20 -2.45 3.76 -1.78
C LEU A 20 -1.64 5.04 -1.96
N LEU A 21 -0.74 5.30 -1.02
CA LEU A 21 0.19 6.42 -1.02
C LEU A 21 1.55 5.94 -1.53
N LEU A 22 2.22 6.74 -2.35
CA LEU A 22 3.53 6.42 -2.92
C LEU A 22 4.57 7.41 -2.41
N ASN A 23 5.78 6.92 -2.13
CA ASN A 23 6.87 7.72 -1.56
C ASN A 23 6.46 8.48 -0.28
N GLU A 24 5.64 7.84 0.56
CA GLU A 24 5.05 8.48 1.73
C GLU A 24 5.98 8.34 2.95
N PRO A 25 6.36 9.43 3.64
CA PRO A 25 7.17 9.35 4.85
C PRO A 25 6.43 8.61 5.96
N LEU A 26 7.11 7.67 6.64
CA LEU A 26 6.48 6.88 7.71
C LEU A 26 6.39 7.62 9.05
N GLY A 27 7.18 8.68 9.26
CA GLY A 27 7.20 9.43 10.51
C GLY A 27 5.83 9.84 11.07
N PRO A 28 4.86 10.33 10.27
CA PRO A 28 3.52 10.65 10.75
C PRO A 28 2.71 9.43 11.24
N TYR A 29 3.05 8.22 10.80
CA TYR A 29 2.28 6.98 11.06
C TYR A 29 2.93 6.07 12.11
N THR A 30 4.14 6.38 12.58
CA THR A 30 4.87 5.57 13.58
C THR A 30 4.99 6.30 14.91
N TRP A 31 4.87 5.56 16.02
CA TRP A 31 4.99 6.12 17.36
C TRP A 31 6.36 6.75 17.65
N PHE A 32 7.44 6.18 17.11
CA PHE A 32 8.78 6.76 17.19
C PHE A 32 8.99 7.96 16.28
N ARG A 33 8.06 8.25 15.37
CA ARG A 33 8.16 9.32 14.37
C ARG A 33 9.41 9.21 13.49
N VAL A 34 9.88 7.99 13.27
CA VAL A 34 11.03 7.66 12.42
C VAL A 34 10.59 6.76 11.27
N GLY A 35 11.47 6.63 10.26
CA GLY A 35 11.25 5.85 9.06
C GLY A 35 11.26 6.74 7.81
N GLY A 36 12.00 6.31 6.79
CA GLY A 36 12.08 7.01 5.50
C GLY A 36 10.77 6.96 4.72
N ALA A 37 10.82 7.45 3.48
CA ALA A 37 9.70 7.31 2.55
C ALA A 37 9.54 5.83 2.18
N ALA A 38 8.34 5.30 2.39
CA ALA A 38 7.98 3.99 1.88
C ALA A 38 7.69 4.10 0.38
N ASP A 39 8.15 3.13 -0.41
CA ASP A 39 7.83 3.08 -1.85
C ASP A 39 6.31 3.05 -2.07
N ALA A 40 5.59 2.31 -1.21
CA ALA A 40 4.13 2.29 -1.15
C ALA A 40 3.64 2.10 0.30
N LEU A 41 2.59 2.84 0.68
CA LEU A 41 1.85 2.71 1.93
C LEU A 41 0.35 2.58 1.64
N PHE A 42 -0.25 1.47 2.06
CA PHE A 42 -1.69 1.30 1.99
C PHE A 42 -2.35 1.67 3.32
N ILE A 43 -3.32 2.59 3.28
CA ILE A 43 -4.15 2.98 4.42
C ILE A 43 -5.56 2.43 4.17
N PRO A 44 -5.92 1.29 4.78
CA PRO A 44 -7.23 0.67 4.60
C PRO A 44 -8.33 1.50 5.27
N ALA A 45 -9.55 1.44 4.73
CA ALA A 45 -10.72 2.02 5.39
C ALA A 45 -11.16 1.22 6.63
N ASP A 46 -10.97 -0.10 6.59
CA ASP A 46 -11.29 -1.06 7.65
C ASP A 46 -10.58 -2.41 7.39
N ALA A 47 -10.86 -3.42 8.22
CA ALA A 47 -10.20 -4.72 8.14
C ALA A 47 -10.53 -5.51 6.85
N ASP A 48 -11.76 -5.40 6.35
CA ASP A 48 -12.18 -6.08 5.12
C ASP A 48 -11.44 -5.51 3.91
N ASP A 49 -11.29 -4.18 3.88
CA ASP A 49 -10.51 -3.47 2.87
C ASP A 49 -9.03 -3.87 2.86
N LEU A 50 -8.44 -4.07 4.05
CA LEU A 50 -7.09 -4.60 4.19
C LEU A 50 -6.99 -6.04 3.66
N ALA A 51 -7.92 -6.91 4.05
CA ALA A 51 -7.93 -8.30 3.62
C ALA A 51 -8.05 -8.42 2.08
N ASP A 52 -8.89 -7.58 1.47
CA ASP A 52 -9.05 -7.53 0.02
C ASP A 52 -7.80 -6.99 -0.68
N PHE A 53 -7.15 -5.95 -0.14
CA PHE A 53 -5.88 -5.46 -0.67
C PHE A 53 -4.78 -6.52 -0.61
N LEU A 54 -4.62 -7.21 0.52
CA LEU A 54 -3.57 -8.23 0.69
C LEU A 54 -3.68 -9.39 -0.30
N LYS A 55 -4.90 -9.76 -0.73
CA LYS A 55 -5.13 -10.78 -1.78
C LYS A 55 -4.58 -10.36 -3.15
N THR A 56 -4.40 -9.06 -3.38
CA THR A 56 -3.87 -8.51 -4.65
C THR A 56 -2.35 -8.44 -4.68
N LEU A 57 -1.67 -8.63 -3.54
CA LEU A 57 -0.21 -8.53 -3.50
C LEU A 57 0.44 -9.64 -4.35
N PRO A 58 1.50 -9.31 -5.11
CA PRO A 58 2.22 -10.30 -5.88
C PRO A 58 2.84 -11.34 -4.95
N ARG A 59 2.95 -12.60 -5.40
CA ARG A 59 3.56 -13.71 -4.64
C ARG A 59 5.01 -13.46 -4.21
N THR A 60 5.68 -12.48 -4.80
CA THR A 60 7.04 -12.06 -4.43
C THR A 60 7.07 -11.16 -3.19
N CYS A 61 5.93 -10.62 -2.78
CA CYS A 61 5.78 -10.00 -1.46
C CYS A 61 5.81 -11.11 -0.39
N PRO A 62 6.63 -10.99 0.66
CA PRO A 62 6.69 -12.01 1.71
C PRO A 62 5.30 -12.21 2.34
N SER A 63 4.89 -13.47 2.54
CA SER A 63 3.61 -13.77 3.20
C SER A 63 3.65 -13.33 4.67
N PRO A 64 2.50 -12.94 5.26
CA PRO A 64 2.41 -12.71 6.70
C PRO A 64 2.66 -13.97 7.52
#